data_AF-B8CTH1-F1
#
_entry.id   AF-B8CTH1-F1
#
_cell.length_a   1.000
_cell.length_b   1.000
_cell.length_c   1.000
_cell.angle_alpha   90.00
_cell.angle_beta   90.00
_cell.angle_gamma   90.00
#
_symmetry.space_group_name_H-M   'P 1'
#
loop_
_entity.id
_entity.type
_entity.pdbx_description
1 polymer ?
#
loop_
_entity_poly.entity_id
_entity_poly.type
_entity_poly.pdbx_seq_one_letter_code
_entity_poly.pdbx_strand_id
1 'polypeptide(L)'
;MKKILALGLLSFISTATLAAPQQCNTNPDQGPGHWRVYEEQVCDIRTVMVDAPKTLCEYEFNDPNYRGPPPGQTEVIKINKVGHTQCEQSIGVWIDDPEYRYHNPGDNPPPQIRLNVRLSSQTHYTTQQQDTEQYNCRMEERRIWVSHCRDNLGDRNDGRDGQPDGQPSFK
;
A
#
# COMPACT_ATOMS: atom_id res chain seq x y z
N MET A 1 42.68 -12.31 -57.69
CA MET A 1 42.27 -11.06 -58.37
C MET A 1 41.43 -10.22 -57.41
N LYS A 2 41.73 -8.90 -57.33
CA LYS A 2 40.92 -7.75 -56.82
C LYS A 2 40.41 -7.85 -55.36
N LYS A 3 41.03 -7.19 -54.37
CA LYS A 3 40.97 -5.74 -53.96
C LYS A 3 39.54 -5.19 -53.84
N ILE A 4 39.17 -4.72 -52.62
CA ILE A 4 38.64 -3.39 -52.21
C ILE A 4 38.35 -3.51 -50.70
N LEU A 5 39.13 -2.91 -49.79
CA LEU A 5 39.19 -1.52 -49.31
C LEU A 5 38.17 -1.18 -48.19
N ALA A 6 38.74 -0.64 -47.12
CA ALA A 6 38.16 -0.26 -45.84
C ALA A 6 37.18 0.94 -45.90
N LEU A 7 36.35 1.08 -44.85
CA LEU A 7 36.15 2.27 -44.01
C LEU A 7 34.77 2.21 -43.35
N GLY A 8 34.71 2.41 -42.03
CA GLY A 8 33.42 2.66 -41.37
C GLY A 8 33.44 2.63 -39.87
N LEU A 9 33.71 3.80 -39.27
CA LEU A 9 33.22 4.27 -37.97
C LEU A 9 33.70 3.54 -36.70
N LEU A 10 34.80 4.06 -36.14
CA LEU A 10 35.02 4.12 -34.70
C LEU A 10 33.87 4.93 -34.07
N SER A 11 32.82 4.23 -33.66
CA SER A 11 31.81 4.78 -32.75
C SER A 11 32.47 5.04 -31.39
N PHE A 12 32.70 6.32 -31.10
CA PHE A 12 32.96 6.82 -29.75
C PHE A 12 31.73 6.53 -28.89
N ILE A 13 31.71 5.38 -28.23
CA ILE A 13 30.84 5.20 -27.08
C ILE A 13 31.60 5.85 -25.92
N SER A 14 31.26 7.10 -25.61
CA SER A 14 31.57 7.66 -24.31
C SER A 14 30.86 6.80 -23.28
N THR A 15 31.56 5.82 -22.71
CA THR A 15 31.13 5.25 -21.44
C THR A 15 31.21 6.39 -20.43
N ALA A 16 30.08 7.04 -20.17
CA ALA A 16 29.90 7.69 -18.89
C ALA A 16 30.10 6.60 -17.84
N THR A 17 31.30 6.53 -17.28
CA THR A 17 31.51 5.88 -16.00
C THR A 17 30.65 6.65 -15.01
N LEU A 18 29.41 6.19 -14.85
CA LEU A 18 28.68 6.40 -13.62
C LEU A 18 29.62 5.95 -12.52
N ALA A 19 30.13 6.92 -11.76
CA ALA A 19 30.80 6.62 -10.51
C ALA A 19 29.85 5.68 -9.75
N ALA A 20 30.35 4.48 -9.42
CA ALA A 20 29.59 3.57 -8.58
C ALA A 20 29.14 4.36 -7.35
N PRO A 21 27.86 4.25 -6.92
CA PRO A 21 27.42 4.90 -5.70
C PRO A 21 28.41 4.49 -4.60
N GLN A 22 29.05 5.49 -3.98
CA GLN A 22 30.02 5.25 -2.93
C GLN A 22 29.32 4.41 -1.86
N GLN A 23 29.74 3.15 -1.69
CA GLN A 23 29.31 2.33 -0.58
C GLN A 23 29.99 2.88 0.68
N CYS A 24 29.34 3.85 1.30
CA CYS A 24 29.67 4.27 2.65
C CYS A 24 29.52 3.08 3.59
N ASN A 25 30.59 2.78 4.33
CA ASN A 25 30.61 1.61 5.19
C ASN A 25 29.82 1.90 6.48
N THR A 26 28.67 1.27 6.65
CA THR A 26 27.83 1.44 7.85
C THR A 26 28.34 0.63 9.04
N ASN A 27 29.42 -0.14 8.88
CA ASN A 27 30.02 -0.92 9.95
C ASN A 27 31.02 -0.07 10.77
N PRO A 28 30.83 0.07 12.10
CA PRO A 28 31.76 0.79 12.98
C PRO A 28 33.19 0.25 12.99
N ASP A 29 33.39 -1.02 12.64
CA ASP A 29 34.71 -1.66 12.65
C ASP A 29 35.52 -1.41 11.36
N GLN A 30 34.91 -0.78 10.35
CA GLN A 30 35.46 -0.78 8.98
C GLN A 30 35.70 0.62 8.38
N GLY A 31 35.74 1.67 9.20
CA GLY A 31 36.13 3.01 8.72
C GLY A 31 36.06 4.11 9.78
N PRO A 32 36.56 5.33 9.47
CA PRO A 32 36.38 6.49 10.33
C PRO A 32 34.90 6.92 10.35
N GLY A 33 34.38 7.17 11.54
CA GLY A 33 32.99 7.58 11.75
C GLY A 33 32.80 8.02 13.20
N HIS A 34 31.58 8.34 13.55
CA HIS A 34 31.20 8.62 14.93
C HIS A 34 29.82 8.03 15.25
N TRP A 35 29.63 7.67 16.52
CA TRP A 35 28.31 7.33 17.02
C TRP A 35 27.48 8.61 17.17
N ARG A 36 26.34 8.68 16.49
CA ARG A 36 25.30 9.66 16.83
C ARG A 36 24.31 9.02 17.77
N VAL A 37 24.04 9.75 18.84
CA VAL A 37 23.08 9.40 19.87
C VAL A 37 21.81 10.20 19.63
N TYR A 38 20.67 9.56 19.65
CA TYR A 38 19.37 10.23 19.60
C TYR A 38 18.40 9.51 20.52
N GLU A 39 17.40 10.26 20.98
CA GLU A 39 16.30 9.72 21.78
C GLU A 39 15.15 9.36 20.85
N GLU A 40 14.63 8.14 21.00
CA GLU A 40 13.45 7.65 20.29
C GLU A 40 12.40 7.20 21.30
N GLN A 41 11.13 7.52 21.03
CA GLN A 41 10.04 6.96 21.82
C GLN A 41 9.76 5.53 21.35
N VAL A 42 9.92 4.57 22.26
CA VAL A 42 9.65 3.15 22.01
C VAL A 42 8.46 2.73 22.89
N CYS A 43 7.44 2.14 22.28
CA CYS A 43 6.27 1.62 22.97
C CYS A 43 6.18 0.09 22.80
N ASP A 44 5.71 -0.58 23.84
CA ASP A 44 5.35 -1.99 23.76
C ASP A 44 4.00 -2.11 23.04
N ILE A 45 3.78 -3.22 22.31
CA ILE A 45 2.56 -3.44 21.51
C ILE A 45 1.83 -4.66 22.07
N ARG A 46 0.52 -4.56 22.25
CA ARG A 46 -0.34 -5.71 22.58
C ARG A 46 -1.61 -5.71 21.75
N THR A 47 -2.16 -6.90 21.55
CA THR A 47 -3.48 -7.09 20.96
C THR A 47 -4.52 -7.22 22.07
N VAL A 48 -5.58 -6.42 21.99
CA VAL A 48 -6.72 -6.46 22.92
C VAL A 48 -8.01 -6.74 22.16
N MET A 49 -8.98 -7.32 22.84
CA MET A 49 -10.33 -7.48 22.31
C MET A 49 -11.14 -6.23 22.69
N VAL A 50 -11.68 -5.55 21.68
CA VAL A 50 -12.53 -4.38 21.87
C VAL A 50 -13.92 -4.62 21.28
N ASP A 51 -14.93 -4.04 21.93
CA ASP A 51 -16.31 -4.05 21.46
C ASP A 51 -16.46 -3.04 20.32
N ALA A 52 -16.68 -3.55 19.10
CA ALA A 52 -16.87 -2.76 17.91
C ALA A 52 -18.35 -2.70 17.51
N PRO A 53 -19.00 -1.52 17.52
CA PRO A 53 -20.37 -1.38 17.04
C PRO A 53 -20.44 -1.63 15.53
N LYS A 54 -21.52 -2.28 15.09
CA LYS A 54 -21.81 -2.60 13.69
C LYS A 54 -23.28 -2.38 13.39
N THR A 55 -23.57 -2.15 12.12
CA THR A 55 -24.95 -2.12 11.61
C THR A 55 -25.07 -3.08 10.44
N LEU A 56 -25.99 -4.03 10.54
CA LEU A 56 -26.39 -4.89 9.43
C LEU A 56 -27.57 -4.24 8.70
N CYS A 57 -27.38 -3.95 7.41
CA CYS A 57 -28.41 -3.49 6.49
C CYS A 57 -28.80 -4.64 5.56
N GLU A 58 -30.08 -5.00 5.55
CA GLU A 58 -30.63 -5.99 4.62
C GLU A 58 -31.49 -5.29 3.57
N TYR A 59 -31.24 -5.61 2.30
CA TYR A 59 -31.94 -5.01 1.16
C TYR A 59 -32.60 -6.08 0.31
N GLU A 60 -33.76 -5.75 -0.24
CA GLU A 60 -34.57 -6.60 -1.12
C GLU A 60 -34.76 -5.93 -2.47
N PHE A 61 -34.92 -6.73 -3.53
CA PHE A 61 -35.17 -6.22 -4.87
C PHE A 61 -36.53 -5.52 -4.94
N ASN A 62 -36.53 -4.32 -5.53
CA ASN A 62 -37.72 -3.47 -5.63
C ASN A 62 -38.40 -3.57 -7.01
N ASP A 63 -37.99 -4.50 -7.87
CA ASP A 63 -38.49 -4.64 -9.24
C ASP A 63 -39.47 -5.84 -9.36
N PRO A 64 -40.76 -5.60 -9.68
CA PRO A 64 -41.74 -6.67 -9.85
C PRO A 64 -41.49 -7.55 -11.09
N ASN A 65 -40.66 -7.11 -12.04
CA ASN A 65 -40.27 -7.89 -13.21
C ASN A 65 -38.98 -8.69 -13.00
N TYR A 66 -38.23 -8.40 -11.93
CA TYR A 66 -37.05 -9.16 -11.58
C TYR A 66 -37.50 -10.52 -11.04
N ARG A 67 -37.38 -11.56 -11.88
CA ARG A 67 -37.43 -12.94 -11.42
C ARG A 67 -36.11 -13.18 -10.73
N GLY A 68 -36.17 -13.28 -9.39
CA GLY A 68 -35.03 -13.44 -8.51
C GLY A 68 -34.03 -14.51 -8.96
N PRO A 69 -32.88 -14.59 -8.28
CA PRO A 69 -31.87 -15.56 -8.66
C PRO A 69 -32.40 -17.01 -8.52
N PRO A 70 -31.77 -18.00 -9.19
CA PRO A 70 -32.24 -19.38 -9.19
C PRO A 70 -32.43 -19.95 -7.78
N PRO A 71 -33.25 -21.01 -7.61
CA PRO A 71 -33.48 -21.65 -6.32
C PRO A 71 -32.14 -21.97 -5.62
N GLY A 72 -31.92 -21.40 -4.44
CA GLY A 72 -30.68 -21.57 -3.66
C GLY A 72 -29.76 -20.34 -3.59
N GLN A 73 -30.10 -19.22 -4.24
CA GLN A 73 -29.42 -17.93 -4.07
C GLN A 73 -30.24 -16.96 -3.22
N THR A 74 -29.54 -16.15 -2.42
CA THR A 74 -30.17 -15.28 -1.42
C THR A 74 -30.84 -14.08 -2.10
N GLU A 75 -32.16 -13.96 -1.94
CA GLU A 75 -32.98 -12.83 -2.42
C GLU A 75 -32.70 -11.51 -1.68
N VAL A 76 -31.85 -11.57 -0.64
CA VAL A 76 -31.54 -10.47 0.28
C VAL A 76 -30.05 -10.13 0.22
N ILE A 77 -29.76 -8.85 0.02
CA ILE A 77 -28.40 -8.31 0.02
C ILE A 77 -28.07 -7.81 1.42
N LYS A 78 -26.99 -8.33 2.00
CA LYS A 78 -26.55 -8.00 3.36
C LYS A 78 -25.29 -7.16 3.34
N ILE A 79 -25.33 -5.98 3.96
CA ILE A 79 -24.18 -5.07 4.05
C ILE A 79 -23.92 -4.76 5.52
N ASN A 80 -22.70 -5.02 5.98
CA ASN A 80 -22.25 -4.64 7.32
C ASN A 80 -21.53 -3.28 7.26
N LYS A 81 -22.08 -2.28 7.94
CA LYS A 81 -21.46 -0.97 8.15
C LYS A 81 -20.74 -0.93 9.49
N VAL A 82 -19.63 -0.17 9.54
CA VAL A 82 -18.92 0.13 10.77
C VAL A 82 -19.72 1.14 11.59
N GLY A 83 -19.82 0.91 12.90
CA GLY A 83 -20.55 1.78 13.81
C GLY A 83 -22.06 1.55 13.83
N HIS A 84 -22.74 2.27 14.72
CA HIS A 84 -24.19 2.46 14.68
C HIS A 84 -24.51 3.58 13.69
N THR A 85 -24.74 3.20 12.44
CA THR A 85 -24.95 4.13 11.33
C THR A 85 -26.27 3.82 10.63
N GLN A 86 -26.90 4.84 10.05
CA GLN A 86 -28.17 4.63 9.35
C GLN A 86 -27.94 3.96 7.98
N CYS A 87 -28.77 2.98 7.65
CA CYS A 87 -28.80 2.39 6.31
C CYS A 87 -29.44 3.35 5.31
N GLU A 88 -29.01 3.30 4.06
CA GLU A 88 -29.67 4.07 2.99
C GLU A 88 -31.01 3.39 2.67
N GLN A 89 -32.05 4.16 2.33
CA GLN A 89 -33.37 3.57 2.05
C GLN A 89 -33.39 2.75 0.74
N SER A 90 -32.50 3.08 -0.18
CA SER A 90 -32.33 2.36 -1.45
C SER A 90 -30.91 2.52 -1.96
N ILE A 91 -30.36 1.45 -2.55
CA ILE A 91 -29.02 1.46 -3.16
C ILE A 91 -29.06 0.79 -4.53
N GLY A 92 -28.09 1.12 -5.37
CA GLY A 92 -27.87 0.43 -6.64
C GLY A 92 -26.76 -0.62 -6.47
N VAL A 93 -27.04 -1.86 -6.83
CA VAL A 93 -26.11 -2.99 -6.76
C VAL A 93 -25.82 -3.52 -8.16
N TRP A 94 -24.57 -3.89 -8.41
CA TRP A 94 -24.19 -4.56 -9.65
C TRP A 94 -24.23 -6.06 -9.41
N ILE A 95 -24.99 -6.77 -10.24
CA ILE A 95 -25.05 -8.21 -10.24
C ILE A 95 -24.73 -8.74 -11.64
N ASP A 96 -24.21 -9.96 -11.71
CA ASP A 96 -24.10 -10.67 -12.98
C ASP A 96 -25.50 -10.86 -13.56
N ASP A 97 -25.65 -10.66 -14.87
CA ASP A 97 -26.89 -10.90 -15.57
C ASP A 97 -27.29 -12.38 -15.44
N PRO A 98 -28.37 -12.70 -14.70
CA PRO A 98 -28.76 -14.09 -14.48
C PRO A 98 -29.30 -14.75 -15.75
N GLU A 99 -29.92 -13.99 -16.68
CA GLU A 99 -30.39 -14.52 -17.96
C GLU A 99 -29.21 -14.89 -18.87
N TYR A 100 -28.15 -14.06 -18.87
CA TYR A 100 -26.94 -14.36 -19.63
C TYR A 100 -26.27 -15.66 -19.17
N ARG A 101 -26.10 -15.86 -17.85
CA ARG A 101 -25.50 -17.09 -17.32
C ARG A 101 -26.33 -18.33 -17.64
N TYR A 102 -27.66 -18.20 -17.69
CA TYR A 102 -28.55 -19.33 -18.03
C TYR A 102 -28.38 -19.77 -19.49
N HIS A 103 -28.19 -18.83 -20.40
CA HIS A 103 -28.04 -19.12 -21.83
C HIS A 103 -26.60 -19.41 -22.27
N ASN A 104 -25.59 -18.80 -21.61
CA ASN A 104 -24.17 -18.85 -22.01
C ASN A 104 -23.25 -19.22 -20.84
N PRO A 105 -23.33 -20.45 -20.29
CA PRO A 105 -22.60 -20.85 -19.08
C PRO A 105 -21.06 -20.93 -19.22
N GLY A 106 -20.51 -20.69 -20.41
CA GLY A 106 -19.06 -20.74 -20.69
C GLY A 106 -18.37 -19.39 -20.85
N ASP A 107 -19.13 -18.31 -20.98
CA ASP A 107 -18.58 -16.97 -21.21
C ASP A 107 -18.30 -16.28 -19.87
N ASN A 108 -17.02 -16.01 -19.62
CA ASN A 108 -16.57 -15.31 -18.43
C ASN A 108 -15.72 -14.07 -18.78
N PRO A 109 -15.97 -12.92 -18.14
CA PRO A 109 -17.04 -12.67 -17.17
C PRO A 109 -18.40 -12.42 -17.86
N PRO A 110 -19.52 -12.78 -17.20
CA PRO A 110 -20.85 -12.40 -17.69
C PRO A 110 -21.02 -10.87 -17.65
N PRO A 111 -21.88 -10.31 -18.52
CA PRO A 111 -22.25 -8.91 -18.44
C PRO A 111 -22.92 -8.62 -17.08
N GLN A 112 -22.69 -7.42 -16.55
CA GLN A 112 -23.26 -6.97 -15.29
C GLN A 112 -24.40 -5.99 -15.52
N ILE A 113 -25.45 -6.11 -14.72
CA ILE A 113 -26.58 -5.19 -14.68
C ILE A 113 -26.63 -4.49 -13.33
N ARG A 114 -27.14 -3.25 -13.32
CA ARG A 114 -27.37 -2.50 -12.09
C ARG A 114 -28.83 -2.59 -11.69
N LEU A 115 -29.09 -3.11 -10.49
CA LEU A 115 -30.43 -3.20 -9.92
C LEU A 115 -30.57 -2.28 -8.72
N ASN A 116 -31.77 -1.73 -8.55
CA ASN A 116 -32.12 -0.96 -7.36
C ASN A 116 -32.75 -1.89 -6.32
N VAL A 117 -32.18 -1.87 -5.13
CA VAL A 117 -32.70 -2.60 -3.97
C VAL A 117 -33.13 -1.61 -2.89
N ARG A 118 -34.13 -2.01 -2.12
CA ARG A 118 -34.73 -1.22 -1.06
C ARG A 118 -34.41 -1.84 0.29
N LEU A 119 -34.16 -0.99 1.27
CA LEU A 119 -33.92 -1.43 2.65
C LEU A 119 -35.15 -2.18 3.18
N SER A 120 -34.95 -3.42 3.61
CA SER A 120 -35.99 -4.23 4.27
C SER A 120 -35.81 -4.25 5.78
N SER A 121 -34.57 -4.37 6.26
CA SER A 121 -34.28 -4.40 7.69
C SER A 121 -32.95 -3.71 8.07
N GLN A 122 -32.90 -3.21 9.30
CA GLN A 122 -31.69 -2.63 9.90
C GLN A 122 -31.52 -3.18 11.33
N THR A 123 -30.36 -3.75 11.62
CA THR A 123 -30.03 -4.29 12.94
C THR A 123 -28.73 -3.69 13.47
N HIS A 124 -28.76 -3.12 14.67
CA HIS A 124 -27.56 -2.69 15.39
C HIS A 124 -27.07 -3.80 16.31
N TYR A 125 -25.77 -4.05 16.31
CA TYR A 125 -25.15 -5.06 17.16
C TYR A 125 -23.70 -4.72 17.46
N THR A 126 -23.15 -5.37 18.47
CA THR A 126 -21.73 -5.25 18.84
C THR A 126 -21.03 -6.55 18.51
N THR A 127 -19.81 -6.47 17.97
CA THR A 127 -18.93 -7.62 17.79
C THR A 127 -17.61 -7.36 18.49
N GLN A 128 -16.97 -8.41 19.02
CA GLN A 128 -15.59 -8.27 19.47
C GLN A 128 -14.66 -8.26 18.26
N GLN A 129 -13.71 -7.33 18.25
CA GLN A 129 -12.66 -7.22 17.25
C GLN A 129 -11.30 -7.11 17.94
N GLN A 130 -10.28 -7.69 17.33
CA GLN A 130 -8.90 -7.48 17.75
C GLN A 130 -8.43 -6.09 17.34
N ASP A 131 -7.92 -5.34 18.31
CA ASP A 131 -7.26 -4.06 18.07
C ASP A 131 -5.85 -4.07 18.67
N THR A 132 -4.97 -3.27 18.09
CA THR A 132 -3.57 -3.18 18.50
C THR A 132 -3.34 -1.86 19.19
N GLU A 133 -2.95 -1.91 20.46
CA GLU A 133 -2.64 -0.70 21.22
C GLU A 133 -1.17 -0.65 21.63
N GLN A 134 -0.65 0.57 21.64
CA GLN A 134 0.66 0.90 22.17
C GLN A 134 0.52 1.23 23.66
N TYR A 135 1.41 0.67 24.48
CA TYR A 135 1.44 0.92 25.92
C TYR A 135 2.89 0.96 26.41
N ASN A 136 3.08 1.43 27.65
CA ASN A 136 4.39 1.49 28.29
C ASN A 136 5.47 2.20 27.44
N CYS A 137 5.09 3.33 26.84
CA CYS A 137 5.99 4.14 26.03
C CYS A 137 7.09 4.77 26.89
N ARG A 138 8.32 4.66 26.44
CA ARG A 138 9.51 5.19 27.12
C ARG A 138 10.46 5.82 26.10
N MET A 139 11.24 6.80 26.55
CA MET A 139 12.35 7.33 25.75
C MET A 139 13.53 6.37 25.88
N GLU A 140 14.03 5.87 24.76
CA GLU A 140 15.27 5.08 24.71
C GLU A 140 16.35 5.86 23.97
N GLU A 141 17.57 5.79 24.51
CA GLU A 141 18.75 6.26 23.82
C GLU A 141 19.16 5.21 22.77
N ARG A 142 19.17 5.59 21.49
CA ARG A 142 19.70 4.77 20.41
C ARG A 142 20.94 5.39 19.79
N ARG A 143 21.77 4.51 19.25
CA ARG A 143 23.05 4.89 18.64
C ARG A 143 23.13 4.33 17.23
N ILE A 144 23.37 5.22 16.29
CA ILE A 144 23.67 4.84 14.90
C ILE A 144 25.11 5.22 14.59
N TRP A 145 25.80 4.34 13.87
CA TRP A 145 27.12 4.64 13.35
C TRP A 145 26.98 5.49 12.11
N VAL A 146 27.56 6.69 12.12
CA VAL A 146 27.61 7.57 10.96
C VAL A 146 29.04 7.56 10.43
N SER A 147 29.23 6.94 9.27
CA SER A 147 30.53 6.90 8.60
C SER A 147 30.90 8.26 8.03
N HIS A 148 32.12 8.71 8.27
CA HIS A 148 32.69 9.82 7.51
C HIS A 148 33.16 9.26 6.17
N CYS A 149 32.30 9.35 5.15
CA CYS A 149 32.74 9.06 3.80
C CYS A 149 33.76 10.14 3.44
N ARG A 150 35.03 9.76 3.38
CA ARG A 150 36.09 10.67 2.97
C ARG A 150 35.92 10.85 1.47
N ASP A 151 35.65 12.07 1.03
CA ASP A 151 35.89 12.42 -0.36
C ASP A 151 37.32 12.00 -0.70
N ASN A 152 37.48 11.34 -1.84
CA ASN A 152 38.78 10.80 -2.26
C ASN A 152 39.88 11.85 -2.04
N LEU A 153 41.02 11.41 -1.51
CA LEU A 153 42.25 12.20 -1.31
C LEU A 153 42.88 12.74 -2.63
N GLY A 154 42.08 12.92 -3.68
CA GLY A 154 42.47 13.45 -4.99
C GLY A 154 41.94 14.85 -5.29
N ASP A 155 40.84 15.30 -4.68
CA ASP A 155 40.26 16.62 -5.01
C ASP A 155 40.76 17.69 -4.04
N ARG A 156 42.00 18.12 -4.26
CA ARG A 156 42.37 19.50 -3.96
C ARG A 156 41.61 20.39 -4.92
N ASN A 157 40.56 21.05 -4.46
CA ASN A 157 40.15 22.37 -4.97
C ASN A 157 39.48 23.16 -3.84
N ASP A 158 40.31 24.02 -3.26
CA ASP A 158 40.05 25.43 -2.97
C ASP A 158 38.74 25.77 -2.27
N GLY A 159 38.89 26.13 -0.98
CA GLY A 159 37.79 26.49 -0.11
C GLY A 159 36.90 27.58 -0.68
N ARG A 160 35.59 27.30 -0.66
CA ARG A 160 34.54 28.25 -0.31
C ARG A 160 33.23 27.49 -0.12
N ASP A 161 32.47 28.02 0.83
CA ASP A 161 31.02 27.86 0.99
C ASP A 161 30.56 26.57 1.68
N GLY A 162 30.32 26.73 2.98
CA GLY A 162 29.57 25.76 3.77
C GLY A 162 28.13 25.65 3.28
N GLN A 163 27.67 24.42 3.18
CA GLN A 163 26.25 24.10 3.03
C GLN A 163 25.93 22.98 4.03
N PRO A 164 24.89 23.11 4.86
CA PRO A 164 24.54 22.09 5.83
C PRO A 164 23.93 20.90 5.09
N ASP A 165 24.64 19.78 5.08
CA ASP A 165 24.15 18.55 4.47
C ASP A 165 22.82 18.14 5.13
N GLY A 166 21.87 17.85 4.25
CA GLY A 166 20.46 17.70 4.54
C GLY A 166 20.16 16.67 5.63
N GLN A 167 19.13 17.00 6.42
CA GLN A 167 18.42 16.04 7.23
C GLN A 167 18.07 14.79 6.41
N PRO A 168 18.32 13.57 6.92
CA PRO A 168 17.74 12.39 6.33
C PRO A 168 16.23 12.44 6.51
N SER A 169 15.48 12.54 5.41
CA SER A 169 14.04 12.31 5.39
C SER A 169 13.80 10.81 5.47
N PHE A 170 13.22 10.33 6.57
CA PHE A 170 12.65 8.98 6.62
C PHE A 170 11.17 9.06 6.22
N LYS A 171 10.81 8.32 5.17
CA LYS A 171 9.43 7.95 4.84
C LYS A 171 8.98 6.81 5.74
#